data_AF-A0A7V2G566-F1
#
_entry.id   AF-A0A7V2G566-F1
#
_cell.length_a   1.000
_cell.length_b   1.000
_cell.length_c   1.000
_cell.angle_alpha   90.00
_cell.angle_beta   90.00
_cell.angle_gamma   90.00
#
_symmetry.space_group_name_H-M   'P 1'
#
loop_
_entity.id
_entity.type
_entity.pdbx_description
1 polymer ?
#
loop_
_entity_poly.entity_id
_entity_poly.type
_entity_poly.pdbx_seq_one_letter_code
_entity_poly.pdbx_strand_id
1 'polypeptide(L)' 'MHGEIASAASIDLGIRGPCHTLSNGCASGLDALGLAFLALRSGWTRRALVLSVDLPLALPLL' A
#
# COMPACT_ATOMS: atom_id res chain seq x y z
N MET A 1 2.15 9.73 8.95
CA MET A 1 1.13 8.85 8.32
C MET A 1 1.18 7.51 9.05
N HIS A 2 0.14 7.20 9.82
CA HIS A 2 0.07 5.95 10.59
C HIS A 2 -0.11 4.81 9.58
N GLY A 3 0.75 3.79 9.61
CA GLY A 3 0.78 2.68 8.63
C GLY A 3 -0.44 1.75 8.66
N GLU A 4 -1.56 2.24 9.18
CA GLU A 4 -2.79 1.52 9.49
C GLU A 4 -3.56 1.10 8.24
N ILE A 5 -3.44 1.81 7.11
CA ILE A 5 -4.25 1.56 5.91
C ILE A 5 -4.06 0.12 5.40
N ALA A 6 -2.81 -0.32 5.26
CA ALA A 6 -2.51 -1.68 4.83
C ALA A 6 -3.01 -2.72 5.85
N SER A 7 -2.83 -2.46 7.15
CA SER A 7 -3.26 -3.35 8.22
C SER A 7 -4.78 -3.49 8.30
N ALA A 8 -5.50 -2.37 8.22
CA ALA A 8 -6.97 -2.35 8.24
C ALA A 8 -7.55 -3.14 7.06
N ALA A 9 -7.05 -2.92 5.84
CA ALA A 9 -7.44 -3.69 4.67
C ALA A 9 -7.08 -5.18 4.81
N SER A 10 -5.92 -5.50 5.39
CA SER A 10 -5.50 -6.88 5.63
C SER A 10 -6.41 -7.61 6.62
N ILE A 11 -6.84 -6.92 7.68
CA ILE A 11 -7.77 -7.46 8.68
C ILE A 11 -9.14 -7.71 8.04
N ASP A 12 -9.69 -6.71 7.35
CA ASP A 12 -11.03 -6.79 6.75
C ASP A 12 -11.13 -7.87 5.66
N LEU A 13 -10.06 -8.02 4.86
CA LEU A 13 -9.99 -9.01 3.78
C LEU A 13 -9.44 -10.37 4.23
N GLY A 14 -9.08 -10.53 5.51
CA GLY A 14 -8.49 -11.77 6.05
C GLY A 14 -7.13 -12.14 5.44
N ILE A 15 -6.37 -11.17 4.95
CA ILE A 15 -5.04 -11.37 4.36
C ILE A 15 -4.03 -11.55 5.50
N ARG A 16 -3.17 -12.58 5.37
CA ARG A 16 -2.15 -12.95 6.37
C ARG A 16 -0.71 -12.90 5.83
N GLY A 17 -0.55 -12.37 4.62
CA GLY A 17 0.75 -12.22 3.98
C GLY A 17 1.47 -10.93 4.38
N PRO A 18 2.51 -10.53 3.63
CA PRO A 18 3.19 -9.25 3.83
C PRO A 18 2.23 -8.06 3.82
N CYS A 19 2.40 -7.14 4.77
CA CYS A 19 1.54 -5.96 4.98
C CYS A 19 2.42 -4.72 5.18
N HIS A 20 2.42 -3.80 4.22
CA HIS A 20 3.27 -2.61 4.24
C HIS A 20 2.55 -1.38 3.68
N THR A 21 2.77 -0.23 4.32
CA THR A 21 2.33 1.08 3.83
C THR A 21 3.54 1.85 3.30
N LEU A 22 3.43 2.45 2.12
CA LEU A 22 4.46 3.29 1.50
C LEU A 22 3.96 4.71 1.33
N SER A 23 4.80 5.68 1.68
CA SER A 23 4.49 7.11 1.57
C SER A 23 5.78 7.87 1.26
N ASN A 24 6.07 8.02 -0.03
CA ASN A 24 7.25 8.72 -0.54
C ASN A 24 6.89 9.80 -1.58
N GLY A 25 5.61 10.22 -1.60
CA GLY A 25 5.09 11.24 -2.53
C GLY A 25 4.38 10.65 -3.75
N CYS A 26 4.47 11.36 -4.88
CA CYS A 26 3.67 11.11 -6.09
C CYS A 26 3.87 9.73 -6.71
N ALA A 27 5.03 9.09 -6.48
CA ALA A 27 5.35 7.77 -7.03
C ALA A 27 4.97 6.61 -6.08
N SER A 28 4.43 6.89 -4.90
CA SER A 28 4.18 5.89 -3.85
C SER A 28 3.35 4.69 -4.31
N GLY A 29 2.33 4.90 -5.15
CA GLY A 29 1.54 3.80 -5.73
C GLY A 29 2.33 2.90 -6.68
N LEU A 30 3.19 3.49 -7.51
CA LEU A 30 4.05 2.72 -8.43
C LEU A 30 5.16 1.99 -7.68
N ASP A 31 5.73 2.62 -6.66
CA ASP A 31 6.75 1.97 -5.82
C ASP A 31 6.13 0.79 -5.05
N ALA A 32 4.90 0.93 -4.55
CA ALA A 32 4.16 -0.18 -3.95
C ALA A 32 3.90 -1.32 -4.93
N LEU A 33 3.54 -0.99 -6.17
CA LEU A 33 3.39 -1.99 -7.23
C LEU A 33 4.72 -2.68 -7.56
N GLY A 34 5.82 -1.93 -7.62
CA GLY A 34 7.16 -2.45 -7.83
C GLY A 34 7.58 -3.42 -6.73
N LEU A 35 7.33 -3.09 -5.45
CA LEU A 35 7.60 -4.00 -4.34
C LEU A 35 6.73 -5.26 -4.39
N ALA A 36 5.44 -5.13 -4.73
CA ALA A 36 4.55 -6.28 -4.90
C ALA A 36 5.04 -7.20 -6.02
N PHE A 37 5.46 -6.64 -7.15
CA PHE A 37 6.04 -7.39 -8.26
C PHE A 37 7.31 -8.15 -7.85
N LEU A 38 8.22 -7.48 -7.12
CA LEU A 38 9.43 -8.12 -6.62
C LEU A 38 9.11 -9.25 -5.63
N ALA A 39 8.15 -9.05 -4.73
CA ALA A 39 7.71 -10.07 -3.77
C ALA A 39 7.07 -11.30 -4.44
N LEU A 40 6.32 -11.08 -5.54
CA LEU A 40 5.78 -12.17 -6.36
C LEU A 40 6.91 -12.92 -7.08
N ARG A 41 7.83 -12.18 -7.72
CA ARG A 41 8.92 -12.75 -8.50
C ARG A 41 9.94 -13.50 -7.64
N SER A 42 10.17 -13.06 -6.40
CA SER A 42 11.05 -13.72 -5.45
C SER A 42 10.41 -14.93 -4.75
N GLY A 43 9.10 -15.16 -4.94
CA GLY A 43 8.36 -16.23 -4.28
C GLY A 43 7.99 -15.94 -2.82
N TRP A 44 8.18 -14.71 -2.33
CA TRP A 44 7.80 -14.30 -0.98
C TRP A 44 6.29 -14.30 -0.77
N THR A 45 5.52 -14.03 -1.83
CA THR A 45 4.06 -14.19 -1.84
C THR A 45 3.58 -14.77 -3.17
N ARG A 46 2.39 -15.38 -3.15
CA ARG A 46 1.74 -15.93 -4.35
C ARG A 46 0.73 -14.97 -4.97
N ARG A 47 0.25 -14.01 -4.19
CA ARG A 47 -0.74 -12.99 -4.56
C ARG A 47 -0.42 -11.71 -3.80
N ALA A 48 -0.61 -10.56 -4.44
CA ALA A 48 -0.42 -9.26 -3.82
C ALA A 48 -1.63 -8.38 -4.08
N LEU A 49 -2.05 -7.63 -3.07
CA LEU A 49 -3.02 -6.56 -3.19
C LEU A 49 -2.26 -5.24 -3.05
N VAL A 50 -2.45 -4.34 -4.01
CA VAL A 50 -1.83 -3.01 -4.01
C VAL A 50 -2.95 -1.98 -4.03
N LEU A 51 -2.88 -1.05 -3.08
CA LEU A 51 -3.85 0.03 -2.91
C LEU A 51 -3.07 1.34 -2.83
N SER A 52 -3.60 2.39 -3.45
CA SER A 52 -3.07 3.75 -3.35
C SER A 52 -4.26 4.70 -3.37
N VAL A 53 -4.22 5.69 -2.47
CA VAL A 53 -5.26 6.71 -2.36
C VAL A 53 -4.58 8.04 -2.11
N ASP A 54 -5.05 9.06 -2.80
CA ASP A 54 -4.71 10.46 -2.56
C ASP A 54 -6.01 11.21 -2.26
N LEU A 55 -6.07 11.86 -1.10
CA LEU A 55 -7.22 12.64 -0.67
C LEU A 55 -6.72 13.91 0.01
N PRO A 56 -6.70 15.05 -0.69
CA PRO A 56 -6.31 16.33 -0.11
C PRO A 56 -7.42 16.81 0.84
N LEU A 57 -7.35 16.36 2.10
CA LEU A 57 -8.33 16.63 3.15
C LEU A 57 -8.20 18.03 3.78
N ALA A 58 -7.25 18.84 3.33
CA ALA A 58 -7.20 20.26 3.65
C ALA A 58 -7.58 21.02 2.38
N LEU A 59 -8.70 21.75 2.43
CA LEU A 59 -8.90 22.84 1.48
C LEU A 59 -7.71 23.78 1.67
N PRO A 60 -6.89 24.08 0.64
CA PRO A 60 -5.89 25.11 0.79
C PRO A 60 -6.67 26.37 1.15
N LEU A 61 -6.47 26.87 2.37
CA LEU A 61 -6.96 28.18 2.77
C LEU A 61 -6.31 29.17 1.81
N LEU A 62 -7.07 29.60 0.81
CA LEU A 62 -6.77 30.73 -0.04
C LEU A 62 -6.92 32.01 0.78
#